data_AF-A0A2J5NND5-F1
#
_entry.id   AF-A0A2J5NND5-F1
#
_cell.length_a   1.000
_cell.length_b   1.000
_cell.length_c   1.000
_cell.angle_alpha   90.00
_cell.angle_beta   90.00
_cell.angle_gamma   90.00
#
_symmetry.space_group_name_H-M   'P 1'
#
loop_
_entity.id
_entity.type
_entity.pdbx_description
1 polymer ?
#
loop_
_entity_poly.entity_id
_entity_poly.type
_entity_poly.pdbx_seq_one_letter_code
_entity_poly.pdbx_strand_id
1 'polypeptide(L)'
;AALIFTTFFYYPLRMIISPRYARAFWRNLCHSWRAGEQRVFTLYWFVALAAILLVLCTPYDSVFIAGYLVPLIFILYFIGISRLGHTLIRISWSVSAFLLVAYNQNFLHGVQTEYSLSFVLSVLICFTICLFYMADIYARSERMKFRWRDQAEEDPLTGLPNLRALESHLQRNPAVAISSLRIQNLDFLSRHYGMMMRVESKRQIARKLQPLLAPGERIFQLPGSELLLVLKGPEPEARLSHIVS
;
A
#
# COMPACT_ATOMS: atom_id res chain seq x y z
N ALA A 1 19.49 21.88 -9.05
CA ALA A 1 19.26 21.64 -10.49
C ALA A 1 19.53 20.19 -10.91
N ALA A 2 20.71 19.62 -10.62
CA ALA A 2 21.09 18.27 -11.07
C ALA A 2 20.07 17.17 -10.74
N LEU A 3 19.59 17.04 -9.49
CA LEU A 3 18.64 15.99 -9.09
C LEU A 3 17.30 15.99 -9.88
N ILE A 4 16.78 17.17 -10.20
CA ILE A 4 15.55 17.33 -11.00
C ILE A 4 15.83 16.95 -12.45
N PHE A 5 16.95 17.43 -13.00
CA PHE A 5 17.35 17.12 -14.38
C PHE A 5 17.64 15.63 -14.58
N THR A 6 18.34 14.99 -13.65
CA THR A 6 18.58 13.55 -13.69
C THR A 6 17.26 12.80 -13.63
N THR A 7 16.31 13.19 -12.78
CA THR A 7 15.00 12.52 -12.68
C THR A 7 14.14 12.75 -13.93
N PHE A 8 14.13 13.97 -14.46
CA PHE A 8 13.40 14.37 -15.67
C PHE A 8 13.85 13.59 -16.89
N PHE A 9 15.16 13.36 -17.06
CA PHE A 9 15.69 12.62 -18.21
C PHE A 9 15.76 11.11 -17.96
N TYR A 10 16.11 10.66 -16.75
CA TYR A 10 16.34 9.24 -16.45
C TYR A 10 15.10 8.37 -16.65
N TYR A 11 13.93 8.81 -16.16
CA TYR A 11 12.71 8.01 -16.26
C TYR A 11 12.16 7.88 -17.69
N PRO A 12 12.00 8.95 -18.49
CA PRO A 12 11.58 8.81 -19.88
C PRO A 12 12.63 8.13 -20.74
N LEU A 13 13.93 8.39 -20.54
CA LEU A 13 15.00 7.69 -21.25
C LEU A 13 14.98 6.18 -20.94
N ARG A 14 14.80 5.79 -19.68
CA ARG A 14 14.66 4.38 -19.28
C ARG A 14 13.38 3.74 -19.85
N MET A 15 12.31 4.51 -19.98
CA MET A 15 11.05 4.07 -20.60
C MET A 15 11.19 3.88 -22.11
N ILE A 16 11.98 4.71 -22.80
CA ILE A 16 12.30 4.57 -24.23
C ILE A 16 13.25 3.40 -24.48
N ILE A 17 14.31 3.25 -23.67
CA ILE A 17 15.34 2.23 -23.86
C ILE A 17 14.86 0.82 -23.48
N SER A 18 14.00 0.70 -22.46
CA SER A 18 13.57 -0.62 -21.96
C SER A 18 12.07 -0.85 -22.11
N PRO A 19 11.62 -1.54 -23.18
CA PRO A 19 10.19 -1.80 -23.43
C PRO A 19 9.57 -2.70 -22.35
N ARG A 20 10.39 -3.44 -21.58
CA ARG A 20 9.94 -4.20 -20.41
C ARG A 20 9.52 -3.28 -19.26
N TYR A 21 10.28 -2.21 -19.00
CA TYR A 21 9.94 -1.23 -17.98
C TYR A 21 8.70 -0.42 -18.37
N ALA A 22 8.61 -0.01 -19.64
CA ALA A 22 7.43 0.67 -20.18
C ALA A 22 6.17 -0.20 -20.04
N ARG A 23 6.25 -1.50 -20.36
CA ARG A 23 5.12 -2.44 -20.17
C ARG A 23 4.76 -2.64 -18.69
N ALA A 24 5.75 -2.73 -17.80
CA ALA A 24 5.49 -2.84 -16.36
C ALA A 24 4.83 -1.56 -15.80
N PHE A 25 5.29 -0.39 -16.24
CA PHE A 25 4.69 0.90 -15.91
C PHE A 25 3.25 0.99 -16.42
N TRP A 26 3.01 0.63 -17.68
CA TRP A 26 1.66 0.58 -18.25
C TRP A 26 0.75 -0.41 -17.54
N ARG A 27 1.25 -1.60 -17.16
CA ARG A 27 0.47 -2.57 -16.39
C ARG A 27 0.08 -2.02 -15.01
N ASN A 28 1.01 -1.34 -14.34
CA ASN A 28 0.73 -0.72 -13.04
C ASN A 28 -0.25 0.45 -13.18
N LEU A 29 -0.13 1.28 -14.22
CA LEU A 29 -1.11 2.32 -14.53
C LEU A 29 -2.47 1.70 -14.83
N CYS A 30 -2.54 0.67 -15.69
CA CYS A 30 -3.78 -0.02 -16.01
C CYS A 30 -4.41 -0.66 -14.77
N HIS A 31 -3.61 -1.19 -13.84
CA HIS A 31 -4.11 -1.74 -12.57
C HIS A 31 -4.72 -0.64 -11.69
N SER A 32 -4.02 0.49 -11.52
CA SER A 32 -4.55 1.67 -10.81
C SER A 32 -5.77 2.27 -11.51
N TRP A 33 -5.84 2.21 -12.83
CA TRP A 33 -6.97 2.67 -13.64
C TRP A 33 -8.18 1.74 -13.53
N ARG A 34 -7.96 0.45 -13.23
CA ARG A 34 -9.02 -0.56 -13.12
C ARG A 34 -9.86 -0.39 -11.85
N ALA A 35 -9.30 0.21 -10.80
CA ALA A 35 -10.06 0.63 -9.62
C ALA A 35 -10.81 1.93 -9.93
N GLY A 36 -12.12 1.84 -10.18
CA GLY A 36 -12.95 2.97 -10.63
C GLY A 36 -12.85 4.21 -9.75
N GLU A 37 -12.78 4.04 -8.43
CA GLU A 37 -12.63 5.15 -7.47
C GLU A 37 -11.28 5.88 -7.60
N GLN A 38 -10.19 5.13 -7.84
CA GLN A 38 -8.86 5.72 -8.00
C GLN A 38 -8.75 6.48 -9.32
N ARG A 39 -9.42 6.02 -10.38
CA ARG A 39 -9.44 6.68 -11.70
C ARG A 39 -10.03 8.08 -11.66
N VAL A 40 -11.14 8.25 -10.94
CA VAL A 40 -11.79 9.56 -10.84
C VAL A 40 -10.90 10.53 -10.09
N PHE A 41 -10.28 10.07 -8.99
CA PHE A 41 -9.32 10.87 -8.24
C PHE A 41 -8.10 11.27 -9.07
N THR A 42 -7.50 10.34 -9.83
CA THR A 42 -6.31 10.65 -10.65
C THR A 42 -6.62 11.70 -11.72
N LEU A 43 -7.76 11.59 -12.39
CA LEU A 43 -8.20 12.57 -13.40
C LEU A 43 -8.39 13.96 -12.80
N TYR A 44 -9.17 14.09 -11.73
CA TYR A 44 -9.38 15.38 -11.08
C TYR A 44 -8.08 16.00 -10.57
N TRP A 45 -7.17 15.17 -10.04
CA TRP A 45 -5.87 15.64 -9.58
C TRP A 45 -5.01 16.20 -10.73
N PHE A 46 -4.96 15.52 -11.88
CA PHE A 46 -4.23 16.02 -13.05
C PHE A 46 -4.87 17.27 -13.65
N VAL A 47 -6.20 17.37 -13.68
CA VAL A 47 -6.92 18.57 -14.13
C VAL A 47 -6.63 19.74 -13.21
N ALA A 48 -6.68 19.55 -11.89
CA ALA A 48 -6.34 20.58 -10.91
C ALA A 48 -4.88 21.04 -11.06
N LEU A 49 -3.94 20.09 -11.20
CA LEU A 49 -2.53 20.40 -11.43
C LEU A 49 -2.33 21.21 -12.72
N ALA A 50 -2.96 20.79 -13.82
CA ALA A 50 -2.86 21.48 -15.11
C ALA A 50 -3.45 22.89 -15.04
N ALA A 51 -4.61 23.07 -14.39
CA ALA A 51 -5.23 24.37 -14.21
C ALA A 51 -4.32 25.32 -13.41
N ILE A 52 -3.77 24.85 -12.30
CA ILE A 52 -2.85 25.64 -11.47
C ILE A 52 -1.57 26.01 -12.22
N LEU A 53 -0.96 25.05 -12.93
CA LEU A 53 0.24 25.31 -13.73
C LEU A 53 -0.04 26.29 -14.88
N LEU A 54 -1.18 26.17 -15.55
CA LEU A 54 -1.58 27.08 -16.62
C LEU A 54 -1.73 28.49 -16.08
N VAL A 55 -2.44 28.67 -14.96
CA VAL A 55 -2.59 29.97 -14.28
C VAL A 55 -1.24 30.54 -13.86
N LEU A 56 -0.30 29.71 -13.38
CA LEU A 56 1.05 30.16 -13.00
C LEU A 56 1.94 30.52 -14.20
N CYS A 57 1.73 29.88 -15.35
CA CYS A 57 2.54 30.12 -16.55
C CYS A 57 2.01 31.28 -17.39
N THR A 58 0.73 31.64 -17.25
CA THR A 58 0.12 32.80 -17.90
C THR A 58 0.56 34.11 -17.24
N PRO A 59 0.89 35.15 -18.02
CA PRO A 59 1.29 36.45 -17.49
C PRO A 59 0.05 37.20 -16.98
N TYR A 60 -0.29 37.01 -15.70
CA TYR A 60 -1.32 37.80 -15.01
C TYR A 60 -0.67 38.88 -14.13
N ASP A 61 -1.14 40.13 -14.26
CA ASP A 61 -0.58 41.32 -13.60
C ASP A 61 -0.90 41.45 -12.09
N SER A 62 -0.94 40.35 -11.33
CA SER A 62 -1.24 40.44 -9.89
C SER A 62 -0.27 39.64 -9.01
N VAL A 63 0.50 40.41 -8.23
CA VAL A 63 1.49 39.93 -7.23
C VAL A 63 0.85 38.97 -6.21
N PHE A 64 -0.45 39.09 -5.97
CA PHE A 64 -1.21 38.20 -5.07
C PHE A 64 -1.33 36.76 -5.59
N ILE A 65 -1.38 36.54 -6.91
CA ILE A 65 -1.58 35.21 -7.49
C ILE A 65 -0.35 34.32 -7.28
N ALA A 66 0.85 34.84 -7.48
CA ALA A 66 2.10 34.06 -7.35
C ALA A 66 2.38 33.58 -5.90
N GLY A 67 2.06 34.40 -4.90
CA GLY A 67 2.35 34.10 -3.49
C GLY A 67 1.49 32.97 -2.90
N TYR A 68 0.22 32.84 -3.31
CA TYR A 68 -0.71 31.86 -2.73
C TYR A 68 -0.80 30.56 -3.53
N LEU A 69 -0.59 30.60 -4.85
CA LEU A 69 -0.69 29.39 -5.69
C LEU A 69 0.46 28.40 -5.47
N VAL A 70 1.65 28.86 -5.08
CA VAL A 70 2.82 27.98 -4.85
C VAL A 70 2.61 27.02 -3.67
N PRO A 71 2.21 27.49 -2.47
CA PRO A 71 1.77 26.58 -1.41
C PRO A 71 0.65 25.63 -1.84
N LEU A 72 -0.25 26.07 -2.72
CA LEU A 72 -1.36 25.25 -3.20
C LEU A 72 -0.89 24.09 -4.09
N ILE A 73 0.11 24.32 -4.96
CA ILE A 73 0.80 23.24 -5.69
C ILE A 73 1.38 22.23 -4.71
N PHE A 74 2.04 22.70 -3.65
CA PHE A 74 2.65 21.82 -2.65
C PHE A 74 1.62 20.96 -1.92
N ILE A 75 0.50 21.56 -1.49
CA ILE A 75 -0.62 20.84 -0.87
C ILE A 75 -1.20 19.80 -1.83
N LEU A 76 -1.39 20.16 -3.10
CA LEU A 76 -1.91 19.24 -4.12
C LEU A 76 -0.99 18.02 -4.27
N TYR A 77 0.33 18.23 -4.31
CA TYR A 77 1.31 17.14 -4.35
C TYR A 77 1.29 16.28 -3.09
N PHE A 78 1.16 16.89 -1.91
CA PHE A 78 1.07 16.15 -0.66
C PHE A 78 -0.14 15.21 -0.63
N ILE A 79 -1.31 15.68 -1.08
CA ILE A 79 -2.51 14.85 -1.23
C ILE A 79 -2.25 13.76 -2.27
N GLY A 80 -1.57 14.08 -3.37
CA GLY A 80 -1.18 13.15 -4.43
C GLY A 80 -0.34 11.97 -3.93
N ILE A 81 0.60 12.18 -3.00
CA ILE A 81 1.46 11.13 -2.42
C ILE A 81 0.67 9.98 -1.79
N SER A 82 -0.46 10.29 -1.17
CA SER A 82 -1.26 9.28 -0.49
C SER A 82 -2.04 8.33 -1.42
N ARG A 83 -2.29 8.74 -2.68
CA ARG A 83 -3.22 8.03 -3.57
C ARG A 83 -2.63 7.68 -4.94
N LEU A 84 -1.59 8.38 -5.39
CA LEU A 84 -0.96 8.18 -6.69
C LEU A 84 0.30 7.33 -6.57
N GLY A 85 0.63 6.59 -7.63
CA GLY A 85 1.87 5.81 -7.66
C GLY A 85 3.12 6.70 -7.58
N HIS A 86 4.09 6.30 -6.74
CA HIS A 86 5.36 7.03 -6.56
C HIS A 86 6.05 7.46 -7.87
N THR A 87 6.00 6.62 -8.91
CA THR A 87 6.59 6.94 -10.22
C THR A 87 5.86 8.10 -10.93
N LEU A 88 4.52 8.13 -10.88
CA LEU A 88 3.71 9.20 -11.49
C LEU A 88 3.95 10.55 -10.81
N ILE A 89 4.08 10.53 -9.48
CA ILE A 89 4.35 11.74 -8.69
C ILE A 89 5.73 12.30 -9.03
N ARG A 90 6.75 11.46 -9.17
CA ARG A 90 8.11 11.90 -9.53
C ARG A 90 8.16 12.50 -10.94
N ILE A 91 7.50 11.87 -11.92
CA ILE A 91 7.44 12.39 -13.30
C ILE A 91 6.67 13.71 -13.33
N SER A 92 5.47 13.76 -12.75
CA SER A 92 4.65 14.98 -12.74
C SER A 92 5.34 16.12 -12.00
N TRP A 93 5.96 15.87 -10.83
CA TRP A 93 6.74 16.88 -10.11
C TRP A 93 7.90 17.40 -10.95
N SER A 94 8.59 16.52 -11.68
CA SER A 94 9.71 16.94 -12.52
C SER A 94 9.28 17.84 -13.67
N VAL A 95 8.12 17.57 -14.29
CA VAL A 95 7.52 18.43 -15.32
C VAL A 95 7.10 19.78 -14.72
N SER A 96 6.42 19.75 -13.58
CA SER A 96 6.01 20.97 -12.87
C SER A 96 7.21 21.82 -12.46
N ALA A 97 8.22 21.23 -11.80
CA ALA A 97 9.42 21.94 -11.39
C ALA A 97 10.19 22.54 -12.57
N PHE A 98 10.25 21.84 -13.71
CA PHE A 98 10.82 22.39 -14.95
C PHE A 98 10.01 23.60 -15.46
N LEU A 99 8.69 23.49 -15.52
CA LEU A 99 7.80 24.59 -15.92
C LEU A 99 7.93 25.81 -14.99
N LEU A 100 7.94 25.62 -13.67
CA LEU A 100 8.11 26.70 -12.69
C LEU A 100 9.46 27.42 -12.87
N VAL A 101 10.53 26.69 -13.19
CA VAL A 101 11.85 27.28 -13.43
C VAL A 101 11.94 27.96 -14.80
N ALA A 102 11.33 27.38 -15.85
CA ALA A 102 11.34 27.92 -17.20
C ALA A 102 10.50 29.19 -17.35
N TYR A 103 9.38 29.28 -16.62
CA TYR A 103 8.50 30.45 -16.57
C TYR A 103 8.76 31.34 -15.34
N ASN A 104 10.00 31.34 -14.82
CA ASN A 104 10.40 32.13 -13.65
C ASN A 104 10.13 33.63 -13.83
N GLN A 105 10.19 34.15 -15.06
CA GLN A 105 9.95 35.56 -15.34
C GLN A 105 8.48 35.95 -15.10
N ASN A 106 7.53 35.12 -15.51
CA ASN A 106 6.10 35.33 -15.26
C ASN A 106 5.75 35.08 -13.79
N PHE A 107 6.45 34.13 -13.15
CA PHE A 107 6.28 33.79 -11.75
C PHE A 107 6.85 34.85 -10.77
N LEU A 108 7.89 35.59 -11.17
CA LEU A 108 8.57 36.62 -10.37
C LEU A 108 8.49 38.02 -11.01
N HIS A 109 7.40 38.34 -11.70
CA HIS A 109 7.16 39.71 -12.16
C HIS A 109 7.09 40.66 -10.94
N GLY A 110 8.09 41.56 -10.82
CA GLY A 110 8.15 42.60 -9.80
C GLY A 110 9.28 42.48 -8.76
N VAL A 111 10.06 41.40 -8.73
CA VAL A 111 11.19 41.27 -7.77
C VAL A 111 12.49 40.94 -8.50
N GLN A 112 13.03 41.92 -9.23
CA GLN A 112 14.33 41.83 -9.90
C GLN A 112 15.48 42.04 -8.89
N THR A 113 15.75 41.03 -8.08
CA THR A 113 17.01 40.94 -7.33
C THR A 113 17.47 39.49 -7.34
N GLU A 114 18.76 39.24 -7.60
CA GLU A 114 19.35 37.88 -7.66
C GLU A 114 19.06 37.05 -6.39
N TYR A 115 18.86 37.73 -5.25
CA TYR A 115 18.51 37.14 -3.96
C TYR A 115 17.15 36.45 -3.94
N SER A 116 16.11 37.01 -4.57
CA SER A 116 14.76 36.42 -4.56
C SER A 116 14.72 35.12 -5.36
N LEU A 117 15.45 35.06 -6.47
CA LEU A 117 15.60 33.87 -7.30
C LEU A 117 16.34 32.76 -6.55
N SER A 118 17.45 33.08 -5.87
CA SER A 118 18.20 32.11 -5.05
C SER A 118 17.34 31.53 -3.93
N PHE A 119 16.52 32.36 -3.28
CA PHE A 119 15.57 31.94 -2.26
C PHE A 119 14.52 30.96 -2.81
N VAL A 120 13.88 31.29 -3.94
CA VAL A 120 12.87 30.42 -4.58
C VAL A 120 13.48 29.09 -5.01
N LEU A 121 14.66 29.11 -5.63
CA LEU A 121 15.35 27.88 -6.02
C LEU A 121 15.67 27.00 -4.81
N SER A 122 16.09 27.60 -3.69
CA SER A 122 16.36 26.87 -2.44
C SER A 122 15.09 26.20 -1.89
N VAL A 123 13.96 26.91 -1.88
CA VAL A 123 12.65 26.36 -1.47
C VAL A 123 12.22 25.23 -2.39
N LEU A 124 12.35 25.38 -3.71
CA LEU A 124 12.02 24.34 -4.69
C LEU A 124 12.88 23.08 -4.52
N ILE A 125 14.19 23.24 -4.23
CA ILE A 125 15.09 22.12 -3.96
C ILE A 125 14.69 21.41 -2.66
N CYS A 126 14.48 22.16 -1.58
CA CYS A 126 14.04 21.59 -0.29
C CYS A 126 12.74 20.80 -0.45
N PHE A 127 11.76 21.39 -1.13
CA PHE A 127 10.48 20.74 -1.38
C PHE A 127 10.61 19.50 -2.26
N THR A 128 11.45 19.54 -3.30
CA THR A 128 11.72 18.37 -4.16
C THR A 128 12.25 17.19 -3.35
N ILE A 129 13.21 17.45 -2.45
CA ILE A 129 13.79 16.42 -1.59
C ILE A 129 12.72 15.85 -0.64
N CYS A 130 11.93 16.72 0.00
CA CYS A 130 10.85 16.31 0.90
C CYS A 130 9.81 15.45 0.18
N LEU A 131 9.36 15.88 -0.99
CA LEU A 131 8.36 15.18 -1.80
C LEU A 131 8.86 13.81 -2.24
N PHE A 132 10.11 13.71 -2.70
CA PHE A 132 10.69 12.42 -3.12
C PHE A 132 10.85 11.47 -1.92
N TYR A 133 11.33 11.98 -0.80
CA TYR A 133 11.49 11.20 0.42
C TYR A 133 10.15 10.66 0.93
N MET A 134 9.13 11.52 0.99
CA MET A 134 7.77 11.13 1.41
C MET A 134 7.14 10.13 0.43
N ALA A 135 7.33 10.30 -0.88
CA ALA A 135 6.84 9.35 -1.88
C ALA A 135 7.46 7.95 -1.72
N ASP A 136 8.77 7.88 -1.42
CA ASP A 136 9.46 6.61 -1.23
C ASP A 136 9.06 5.94 0.10
N ILE A 137 8.91 6.71 1.20
CA ILE A 137 8.40 6.19 2.48
C ILE A 137 6.99 5.65 2.33
N TYR A 138 6.11 6.40 1.67
CA TYR A 138 4.72 5.99 1.50
C TYR A 138 4.63 4.69 0.70
N ALA A 139 5.40 4.57 -0.38
CA ALA A 139 5.46 3.34 -1.17
C ALA A 139 5.99 2.14 -0.35
N ARG A 140 6.96 2.35 0.54
CA ARG A 140 7.44 1.30 1.46
C ARG A 140 6.36 0.92 2.47
N SER A 141 5.66 1.93 3.01
CA SER A 141 4.58 1.74 3.98
C SER A 141 3.45 0.90 3.40
N GLU A 142 2.99 1.20 2.19
CA GLU A 142 1.94 0.38 1.52
C GLU A 142 2.37 -1.08 1.34
N ARG A 143 3.61 -1.32 0.90
CA ARG A 143 4.14 -2.70 0.81
C ARG A 143 4.22 -3.39 2.16
N MET A 144 4.55 -2.65 3.22
CA MET A 144 4.51 -3.17 4.58
C MET A 144 3.08 -3.49 4.99
N LYS A 145 2.10 -2.59 4.79
CA LYS A 145 0.69 -2.84 5.11
C LYS A 145 0.16 -4.14 4.52
N PHE A 146 0.49 -4.46 3.26
CA PHE A 146 0.11 -5.74 2.67
C PHE A 146 0.73 -6.95 3.38
N ARG A 147 2.04 -6.89 3.67
CA ARG A 147 2.71 -7.96 4.43
C ARG A 147 2.15 -8.10 5.84
N TRP A 148 1.83 -6.98 6.49
CA TRP A 148 1.26 -6.97 7.83
C TRP A 148 -0.17 -7.51 7.83
N ARG A 149 -0.94 -7.26 6.77
CA ARG A 149 -2.28 -7.81 6.60
C ARG A 149 -2.25 -9.33 6.43
N ASP A 150 -1.32 -9.83 5.63
CA ASP A 150 -1.10 -11.28 5.44
C ASP A 150 -0.69 -11.94 6.76
N GLN A 151 0.27 -11.33 7.47
CA GLN A 151 0.67 -11.78 8.81
C GLN A 151 -0.44 -11.65 9.85
N ALA A 152 -1.39 -10.72 9.68
CA ALA A 152 -2.53 -10.56 10.57
C ALA A 152 -3.66 -11.55 10.31
N GLU A 153 -3.58 -12.39 9.28
CA GLU A 153 -4.45 -13.55 9.08
C GLU A 153 -3.87 -14.81 9.75
N GLU A 154 -2.61 -14.78 10.18
CA GLU A 154 -1.96 -15.85 10.94
C GLU A 154 -1.85 -15.46 12.42
N ASP A 155 -1.92 -16.46 13.30
CA ASP A 155 -1.64 -16.26 14.71
C ASP A 155 -0.11 -16.28 14.93
N PRO A 156 0.49 -15.22 15.51
CA PRO A 156 1.95 -15.10 15.61
C PRO A 156 2.62 -16.15 16.50
N LEU A 157 1.86 -16.77 17.41
CA LEU A 157 2.39 -17.78 18.33
C LEU A 157 2.36 -19.18 17.71
N THR A 158 1.24 -19.56 17.10
CA THR A 158 1.07 -20.91 16.54
C THR A 158 1.46 -21.02 15.06
N GLY A 159 1.43 -19.91 14.32
CA GLY A 159 1.55 -19.89 12.86
C GLY A 159 0.36 -20.52 12.13
N LEU A 160 -0.75 -20.74 12.84
CA LEU A 160 -1.99 -21.25 12.28
C LEU A 160 -2.88 -20.07 11.84
N PRO A 161 -3.75 -20.25 10.82
CA PRO A 161 -4.64 -19.18 10.40
C PRO A 161 -5.62 -18.84 11.53
N ASN A 162 -5.82 -17.55 11.78
CA ASN A 162 -6.61 -17.05 12.90
C ASN A 162 -8.10 -16.88 12.56
N LEU A 163 -8.87 -16.30 13.48
CA LEU A 163 -10.31 -16.07 13.27
C LEU A 163 -10.61 -15.12 12.10
N ARG A 164 -9.71 -14.17 11.78
CA ARG A 164 -9.87 -13.28 10.62
C ARG A 164 -9.72 -14.07 9.32
N ALA A 165 -8.78 -15.01 9.28
CA ALA A 165 -8.64 -15.92 8.14
C ALA A 165 -9.86 -16.83 7.98
N LEU A 166 -10.49 -17.26 9.09
CA LEU A 166 -11.73 -18.02 9.05
C LEU A 166 -12.87 -17.22 8.42
N GLU A 167 -13.08 -15.97 8.86
CA GLU A 167 -14.10 -15.08 8.31
C GLU A 167 -13.89 -14.85 6.81
N SER A 168 -12.66 -14.55 6.40
CA SER A 168 -12.25 -14.41 4.99
C SER A 168 -12.50 -15.70 4.19
N HIS A 169 -12.34 -16.87 4.81
CA HIS A 169 -12.61 -18.16 4.17
C HIS A 169 -14.11 -18.44 4.01
N LEU A 170 -14.92 -18.17 5.03
CA LEU A 170 -16.37 -18.36 5.00
C LEU A 170 -17.07 -17.41 4.02
N GLN A 171 -16.58 -16.17 3.90
CA GLN A 171 -17.07 -15.22 2.87
C GLN A 171 -16.85 -15.74 1.44
N ARG A 172 -15.79 -16.53 1.21
CA ARG A 172 -15.49 -17.12 -0.10
C ARG A 172 -16.23 -18.44 -0.34
N ASN A 173 -16.49 -19.21 0.72
CA ASN A 173 -17.17 -20.49 0.66
C ASN A 173 -18.26 -20.56 1.75
N PRO A 174 -19.54 -20.33 1.42
CA PRO A 174 -20.62 -20.37 2.43
C PRO A 174 -21.11 -21.79 2.76
N ALA A 175 -20.86 -22.78 1.89
CA ALA A 175 -21.33 -24.16 2.07
C ALA A 175 -20.24 -25.05 2.72
N VAL A 176 -19.94 -24.80 3.99
CA VAL A 176 -18.87 -25.52 4.73
C VAL A 176 -19.31 -25.81 6.15
N ALA A 177 -18.96 -26.98 6.69
CA ALA A 177 -19.26 -27.37 8.06
C ALA A 177 -18.12 -26.90 8.99
N ILE A 178 -18.47 -26.33 10.14
CA ILE A 178 -17.52 -25.87 11.16
C ILE A 178 -17.63 -26.81 12.36
N SER A 179 -16.49 -27.36 12.79
CA SER A 179 -16.40 -28.21 13.98
C SER A 179 -15.36 -27.65 14.95
N SER A 180 -15.68 -27.62 16.25
CA SER A 180 -14.75 -27.22 17.30
C SER A 180 -14.12 -28.44 17.95
N LEU A 181 -12.79 -28.52 17.90
CA LEU A 181 -11.98 -29.51 18.59
C LEU A 181 -11.43 -28.91 19.88
N ARG A 182 -11.97 -29.36 21.01
CA ARG A 182 -11.55 -28.91 22.35
C ARG A 182 -10.52 -29.85 22.96
N ILE A 183 -9.36 -29.32 23.32
CA ILE A 183 -8.26 -30.06 23.95
C ILE A 183 -8.37 -29.90 25.47
N GLN A 184 -8.92 -30.91 26.14
CA GLN A 184 -9.28 -30.82 27.57
C GLN A 184 -8.09 -30.51 28.50
N ASN A 185 -6.95 -31.18 28.34
CA ASN A 185 -5.80 -31.06 29.26
C ASN A 185 -4.84 -29.90 28.95
N LEU A 186 -5.19 -29.01 28.01
CA LEU A 186 -4.29 -27.95 27.56
C LEU A 186 -4.09 -26.84 28.60
N ASP A 187 -5.10 -26.55 29.42
CA ASP A 187 -5.01 -25.57 30.51
C ASP A 187 -4.17 -26.10 31.68
N PHE A 188 -4.14 -27.42 31.88
CA PHE A 188 -3.23 -28.06 32.84
C PHE A 188 -1.78 -27.95 32.39
N LEU A 189 -1.51 -28.28 31.11
CA LEU A 189 -0.18 -28.14 30.50
C LEU A 189 0.34 -26.70 30.57
N SER A 190 -0.51 -25.72 30.28
CA SER A 190 -0.13 -24.31 30.33
C SER A 190 0.22 -23.84 31.74
N ARG A 191 -0.44 -24.37 32.77
CA ARG A 191 -0.18 -24.02 34.18
C ARG A 191 1.13 -24.61 34.69
N HIS A 192 1.46 -25.84 34.29
CA HIS A 192 2.65 -26.54 34.80
C HIS A 192 3.92 -26.26 33.99
N TYR A 193 3.81 -26.08 32.68
CA TYR A 193 4.96 -25.93 31.79
C TYR A 193 4.99 -24.60 31.02
N GLY A 194 4.04 -23.71 31.31
CA GLY A 194 3.96 -22.38 30.71
C GLY A 194 3.26 -22.34 29.35
N MET A 195 3.05 -21.11 28.87
CA MET A 195 2.29 -20.81 27.66
C MET A 195 2.89 -21.44 26.40
N MET A 196 4.22 -21.54 26.29
CA MET A 196 4.86 -22.10 25.10
C MET A 196 4.56 -23.59 24.91
N MET A 197 4.37 -24.35 26.01
CA MET A 197 3.95 -25.75 25.90
C MET A 197 2.53 -25.91 25.38
N ARG A 198 1.63 -24.98 25.73
CA ARG A 198 0.28 -24.91 25.14
C ARG A 198 0.36 -24.67 23.63
N VAL A 199 1.17 -23.71 23.22
CA VAL A 199 1.37 -23.37 21.80
C VAL A 199 1.92 -24.58 21.04
N GLU A 200 2.99 -25.20 21.55
CA GLU A 200 3.61 -26.35 20.88
C GLU A 200 2.68 -27.56 20.83
N SER A 201 1.93 -27.84 21.90
CA SER A 201 0.94 -28.93 21.91
C SER A 201 -0.14 -28.73 20.83
N LYS A 202 -0.66 -27.49 20.70
CA LYS A 202 -1.59 -27.13 19.63
C LYS A 202 -0.97 -27.30 18.23
N ARG A 203 0.27 -26.88 18.04
CA ARG A 203 0.99 -27.04 16.76
C ARG A 203 1.18 -28.51 16.41
N GLN A 204 1.52 -29.35 17.39
CA GLN A 204 1.67 -30.79 17.16
C GLN A 204 0.35 -31.47 16.82
N ILE A 205 -0.72 -31.14 17.53
CA ILE A 205 -2.08 -31.64 17.23
C ILE A 205 -2.49 -31.21 15.83
N ALA A 206 -2.32 -29.92 15.49
CA ALA A 206 -2.62 -29.42 14.15
C ALA A 206 -1.78 -30.12 13.07
N ARG A 207 -0.48 -30.34 13.29
CA ARG A 207 0.39 -31.08 12.36
C ARG A 207 -0.04 -32.53 12.14
N LYS A 208 -0.54 -33.21 13.18
CA LYS A 208 -1.06 -34.58 13.08
C LYS A 208 -2.44 -34.64 12.39
N LEU A 209 -3.27 -33.62 12.57
CA LEU A 209 -4.58 -33.52 11.93
C LEU A 209 -4.48 -33.07 10.46
N GLN A 210 -3.50 -32.24 10.13
CA GLN A 210 -3.29 -31.72 8.77
C GLN A 210 -3.31 -32.78 7.65
N PRO A 211 -2.66 -33.95 7.77
CA PRO A 211 -2.70 -34.99 6.73
C PRO A 211 -4.04 -35.73 6.64
N LEU A 212 -4.89 -35.67 7.67
CA LEU A 212 -6.21 -36.30 7.68
C LEU A 212 -7.28 -35.44 6.98
N LEU A 213 -6.94 -34.19 6.66
CA LEU A 213 -7.83 -33.22 6.03
C LEU A 213 -7.73 -33.26 4.50
N ALA A 214 -8.87 -33.15 3.85
CA ALA A 214 -8.99 -33.15 2.39
C ALA A 214 -8.54 -31.80 1.79
N PRO A 215 -8.20 -31.74 0.49
CA PRO A 215 -7.84 -30.49 -0.18
C PRO A 215 -8.98 -29.46 -0.10
N GLY A 216 -8.72 -28.36 0.60
CA GLY A 216 -9.69 -27.28 0.82
C GLY A 216 -10.17 -27.17 2.27
N GLU A 217 -9.94 -28.18 3.09
CA GLU A 217 -10.20 -28.16 4.53
C GLU A 217 -9.03 -27.54 5.28
N ARG A 218 -9.33 -26.79 6.33
CA ARG A 218 -8.31 -26.04 7.08
C ARG A 218 -8.61 -26.05 8.58
N ILE A 219 -7.53 -25.98 9.35
CA ILE A 219 -7.56 -25.82 10.80
C ILE A 219 -7.31 -24.36 11.11
N PHE A 220 -8.18 -23.75 11.90
CA PHE A 220 -8.07 -22.38 12.37
C PHE A 220 -7.84 -22.34 13.88
N GLN A 221 -7.02 -21.38 14.30
CA GLN A 221 -6.66 -21.18 15.70
C GLN A 221 -7.71 -20.29 16.39
N LEU A 222 -8.32 -20.83 17.46
CA LEU A 222 -9.19 -20.08 18.36
C LEU A 222 -8.41 -19.71 19.65
N PRO A 223 -8.64 -18.53 20.25
CA PRO A 223 -8.18 -18.26 21.60
C PRO A 223 -8.71 -19.32 22.57
N GLY A 224 -7.91 -19.71 23.56
CA GLY A 224 -8.31 -20.77 24.49
C GLY A 224 -7.79 -22.15 24.08
N SER A 225 -8.50 -23.20 24.49
CA SER A 225 -8.10 -24.61 24.39
C SER A 225 -8.68 -25.33 23.17
N GLU A 226 -9.21 -24.55 22.23
CA GLU A 226 -9.93 -25.04 21.06
C GLU A 226 -9.16 -24.80 19.76
N LEU A 227 -9.43 -25.64 18.78
CA LEU A 227 -9.05 -25.52 17.38
C LEU A 227 -10.33 -25.66 16.55
N LEU A 228 -10.49 -24.83 15.53
CA LEU A 228 -11.62 -24.94 14.61
C LEU A 228 -11.21 -25.74 13.37
N LEU A 229 -12.03 -26.70 13.00
CA LEU A 229 -11.90 -27.44 11.75
C LEU A 229 -13.01 -26.99 10.80
N VAL A 230 -12.61 -26.65 9.58
CA VAL A 230 -13.52 -26.31 8.50
C VAL A 230 -13.50 -27.46 7.51
N LEU A 231 -14.60 -28.20 7.46
CA LEU A 231 -14.77 -29.43 6.70
C LEU A 231 -15.68 -29.20 5.51
N LYS A 232 -15.27 -29.71 4.34
CA LYS A 232 -16.01 -29.55 3.09
C LYS A 232 -16.43 -30.94 2.58
N GLY A 233 -17.74 -31.15 2.45
CA GLY A 233 -18.29 -32.38 1.89
C GLY A 233 -19.60 -32.83 2.56
N PRO A 234 -20.26 -33.85 1.99
CA PRO A 234 -21.41 -34.50 2.63
C PRO A 234 -20.94 -35.28 3.88
N GLU A 235 -21.76 -35.28 4.93
CA GLU A 235 -21.58 -36.05 6.17
C GLU A 235 -20.30 -35.73 6.99
N PRO A 236 -20.19 -34.51 7.55
CA PRO A 236 -19.06 -34.13 8.41
C PRO A 236 -18.93 -34.98 9.68
N GLU A 237 -20.04 -35.49 10.22
CA GLU A 237 -20.06 -36.27 11.47
C GLU A 237 -19.36 -37.63 11.32
N ALA A 238 -19.62 -38.36 10.23
CA ALA A 238 -18.97 -39.64 9.96
C ALA A 238 -17.45 -39.48 9.82
N ARG A 239 -17.00 -38.41 9.14
CA ARG A 239 -15.57 -38.11 8.99
C ARG A 239 -14.91 -37.69 10.31
N LEU A 240 -15.60 -36.94 11.15
CA LEU A 240 -15.10 -36.59 12.48
C LEU A 240 -14.91 -37.84 13.34
N SER A 241 -15.82 -38.82 13.24
CA SER A 241 -15.69 -40.08 13.99
C SER A 241 -14.43 -40.88 13.62
N HIS A 242 -14.04 -40.89 12.34
CA HIS A 242 -12.82 -41.54 11.85
C HIS A 242 -11.52 -40.79 12.24
N ILE A 243 -11.59 -39.48 12.50
CA ILE A 243 -10.43 -38.70 12.92
C ILE A 243 -10.17 -38.86 14.43
N VAL A 244 -11.21 -39.13 15.21
CA VAL A 244 -11.14 -39.26 16.68
C VAL A 244 -10.88 -40.71 17.13
N SER A 245 -11.22 -41.71 16.31
CA SER A 245 -10.96 -43.15 16.56
C SER A 245 -9.48 -43.51 16.41
#